data_AF-A0A838P7T2-F1
#
_entry.id   AF-A0A838P7T2-F1
#
_cell.length_a   1.000
_cell.length_b   1.000
_cell.length_c   1.000
_cell.angle_alpha   90.00
_cell.angle_beta   90.00
_cell.angle_gamma   90.00
#
_symmetry.space_group_name_H-M   'P 1'
#
loop_
_entity.id
_entity.type
_entity.pdbx_description
1 polymer ?
#
loop_
_entity_poly.entity_id
_entity_poly.type
_entity_poly.pdbx_seq_one_letter_code
_entity_poly.pdbx_strand_id
1 'polypeptide(L)'
;MVTLYSAETHNVPKLRAALPDVDPKIIAEDWSVVEHVGPQSRCIVVSIEWLHASPIVARLSEFRRRNPRRPVVLVTRLDPENARSLKDVLVEEVVW
;
A
#
# COMPACT_ATOMS: atom_id res chain seq x y z
N MET A 1 -0.69 -12.76 -8.59
CA MET A 1 0.41 -12.04 -7.93
C MET A 1 -0.15 -10.82 -7.23
N VAL A 2 0.07 -10.71 -5.92
CA VAL A 2 -0.24 -9.53 -5.11
C VAL A 2 1.06 -8.94 -4.59
N THR A 3 1.19 -7.62 -4.60
CA THR A 3 2.33 -6.94 -3.97
C THR A 3 1.87 -6.32 -2.67
N LEU A 4 2.55 -6.63 -1.58
CA LEU A 4 2.33 -6.10 -0.26
C LEU A 4 3.48 -5.16 0.06
N TYR A 5 3.18 -3.92 0.37
CA TYR A 5 4.14 -2.94 0.84
C TYR A 5 3.84 -2.57 2.28
N SER A 6 4.88 -2.43 3.09
CA SER A 6 4.75 -1.91 4.45
C SER A 6 5.75 -0.78 4.65
N ALA A 7 5.26 0.42 4.95
CA ALA A 7 6.12 1.54 5.33
C ALA A 7 6.81 1.27 6.67
N GLU A 8 6.13 0.55 7.57
CA GLU A 8 6.66 0.19 8.87
C GLU A 8 6.96 -1.32 8.95
N THR A 9 8.18 -1.68 9.34
CA THR A 9 8.67 -3.07 9.36
C THR A 9 7.89 -3.95 10.36
N HIS A 10 7.37 -3.37 11.45
CA HIS A 10 6.57 -4.11 12.44
C HIS A 10 5.22 -4.59 11.92
N ASN A 11 4.71 -4.05 10.81
CA ASN A 11 3.45 -4.46 10.21
C ASN A 11 3.61 -5.64 9.24
N VAL A 12 4.83 -5.93 8.78
CA VAL A 12 5.12 -7.02 7.82
C VAL A 12 4.64 -8.40 8.31
N PRO A 13 4.89 -8.83 9.56
CA PRO A 13 4.41 -10.12 10.04
C PRO A 13 2.87 -10.21 10.06
N LYS A 14 2.19 -9.11 10.42
CA LYS A 14 0.71 -9.05 10.44
C LYS A 14 0.14 -9.16 9.03
N LEU A 15 0.71 -8.43 8.06
CA LEU A 15 0.31 -8.51 6.66
C LEU A 15 0.53 -9.90 6.06
N ARG A 16 1.65 -10.56 6.42
CA ARG A 16 1.93 -11.94 6.03
C ARG A 16 0.87 -12.90 6.56
N ALA A 17 0.50 -12.76 7.83
CA ALA A 17 -0.47 -13.62 8.48
C ALA A 17 -1.91 -13.37 8.00
N ALA A 18 -2.25 -12.15 7.60
CA ALA A 18 -3.61 -11.79 7.15
C ALA A 18 -3.97 -12.35 5.77
N LEU A 19 -2.97 -12.71 4.95
CA LEU A 19 -3.17 -13.17 3.58
C LEU A 19 -2.50 -14.54 3.34
N PRO A 20 -2.84 -15.60 4.09
CA PRO A 20 -2.14 -16.88 4.03
C PRO A 20 -2.27 -17.53 2.65
N ASP A 21 -3.46 -17.50 2.04
CA ASP A 21 -3.79 -18.23 0.80
C ASP A 21 -3.52 -17.45 -0.50
N VAL A 22 -3.04 -16.22 -0.39
CA VAL A 22 -2.75 -15.38 -1.56
C VAL A 22 -1.34 -15.66 -2.05
N ASP A 23 -1.22 -16.46 -3.11
CA ASP A 23 0.03 -16.68 -3.82
C ASP A 23 -0.08 -16.51 -5.35
N PRO A 24 0.98 -16.03 -6.02
CA PRO A 24 2.24 -15.54 -5.43
C PRO A 24 2.06 -14.15 -4.77
N LYS A 25 2.66 -13.94 -3.59
CA LYS A 25 2.76 -12.62 -2.94
C LYS A 25 4.21 -12.13 -2.86
N ILE A 26 4.43 -10.87 -3.22
CA ILE A 26 5.70 -10.18 -3.04
C ILE A 26 5.55 -9.23 -1.87
N ILE A 27 6.47 -9.29 -0.92
CA ILE A 27 6.48 -8.40 0.24
C ILE A 27 7.67 -7.48 0.11
N ALA A 28 7.36 -6.19 -0.02
CA ALA A 28 8.30 -5.11 -0.23
C ALA A 28 8.36 -4.23 1.02
N GLU A 29 9.55 -4.06 1.55
CA GLU A 29 9.86 -3.06 2.59
C GLU A 29 10.44 -1.79 1.96
N ASP A 30 11.00 -1.90 0.75
CA ASP A 30 11.40 -0.78 -0.10
C ASP A 30 10.37 -0.56 -1.20
N TRP A 31 9.92 0.69 -1.33
CA TRP A 31 9.00 1.11 -2.38
C TRP A 31 9.55 0.89 -3.79
N SER A 32 10.87 0.91 -3.99
CA SER A 32 11.47 0.65 -5.30
C SER A 32 11.05 -0.72 -5.87
N VAL A 33 10.86 -1.71 -5.00
CA VAL A 33 10.37 -3.04 -5.38
C VAL A 33 8.93 -2.94 -5.89
N VAL A 34 8.08 -2.17 -5.22
CA VAL A 34 6.68 -1.93 -5.64
C VAL A 34 6.63 -1.25 -7.00
N GLU A 35 7.50 -0.27 -7.26
CA GLU A 35 7.56 0.39 -8.56
C GLU A 35 7.95 -0.56 -9.68
N HIS A 36 8.80 -1.54 -9.37
CA HIS A 36 9.24 -2.55 -10.33
C HIS A 36 8.18 -3.62 -10.59
N VAL A 37 7.61 -4.23 -9.54
CA VAL A 37 6.72 -5.40 -9.68
C VAL A 37 5.23 -5.05 -9.70
N GLY A 38 4.85 -3.92 -9.10
CA GLY A 38 3.46 -3.45 -8.98
C GLY A 38 2.72 -3.35 -10.33
N PRO A 39 3.34 -2.88 -11.43
CA PRO A 39 2.69 -2.84 -12.74
C PRO A 39 2.27 -4.21 -13.29
N GLN A 40 2.81 -5.31 -12.74
CA GLN A 40 2.47 -6.69 -13.12
C GLN A 40 1.53 -7.36 -12.10
N SER A 41 1.33 -6.73 -10.94
CA SER A 41 0.47 -7.27 -9.88
C SER A 41 -1.01 -7.09 -10.20
N ARG A 42 -1.80 -8.07 -9.74
CA ARG A 42 -3.26 -8.01 -9.84
C ARG A 42 -3.85 -7.02 -8.84
N CYS A 43 -3.19 -6.85 -7.70
CA CYS A 43 -3.53 -5.92 -6.65
C CYS A 43 -2.26 -5.55 -5.89
N ILE A 44 -2.24 -4.33 -5.37
CA ILE A 44 -1.17 -3.82 -4.51
C ILE A 44 -1.82 -3.44 -3.19
N VAL A 45 -1.31 -3.95 -2.08
CA VAL A 45 -1.72 -3.55 -0.73
C VAL A 45 -0.60 -2.74 -0.15
N VAL A 46 -0.91 -1.54 0.31
CA VAL A 46 0.05 -0.59 0.87
C VAL A 46 -0.34 -0.32 2.31
N SER A 47 0.50 -0.74 3.26
CA SER A 47 0.33 -0.44 4.68
C SER A 47 1.15 0.79 5.05
N ILE A 48 0.46 1.81 5.57
CA ILE A 48 1.06 3.04 6.09
C ILE A 48 0.29 3.43 7.35
N GLU A 49 0.95 3.43 8.50
CA GLU A 49 0.27 3.70 9.78
C GLU A 49 -0.15 5.18 9.88
N TRP A 50 0.70 6.10 9.45
CA TRP A 50 0.49 7.55 9.53
C TRP A 50 0.73 8.23 8.18
N LEU A 51 -0.37 8.59 7.50
CA LEU A 51 -0.32 9.12 6.13
C LEU A 51 0.40 10.47 6.06
N HIS A 52 0.13 11.37 7.01
CA HIS A 52 0.69 12.72 7.02
C HIS A 52 2.22 12.74 7.20
N ALA A 53 2.79 11.73 7.85
CA ALA A 53 4.22 11.62 8.15
C ALA A 53 4.97 10.77 7.10
N SER A 54 4.25 10.04 6.24
CA SER A 54 4.87 9.08 5.34
C SER A 54 5.27 9.72 4.01
N PRO A 55 6.57 9.71 3.64
CA PRO A 55 7.03 10.22 2.34
C PRO A 55 6.51 9.38 1.16
N ILE A 56 5.98 8.18 1.44
CA ILE A 56 5.47 7.25 0.44
C ILE A 56 4.16 7.71 -0.16
N VAL A 57 3.37 8.53 0.53
CA VAL A 57 2.05 8.97 0.03
C VAL A 57 2.17 9.69 -1.32
N ALA A 58 3.17 10.57 -1.47
CA ALA A 58 3.41 11.26 -2.75
C ALA A 58 3.79 10.26 -3.87
N ARG A 59 4.66 9.29 -3.57
CA ARG A 59 5.09 8.26 -4.52
C ARG A 59 3.95 7.31 -4.90
N LEU A 60 3.08 6.97 -3.95
CA LEU A 60 1.87 6.19 -4.17
C LEU A 60 0.93 6.91 -5.15
N SER A 61 0.65 8.19 -4.91
CA SER A 61 -0.20 8.99 -5.79
C SER A 61 0.40 9.16 -7.20
N GLU A 62 1.73 9.27 -7.33
CA GLU A 62 2.40 9.27 -8.63
C GLU A 62 2.34 7.90 -9.32
N PHE A 63 2.62 6.82 -8.59
CA PHE A 63 2.54 5.47 -9.10
C PHE A 63 1.14 5.17 -9.67
N ARG A 64 0.09 5.60 -8.96
CA ARG A 64 -1.32 5.45 -9.36
C ARG A 64 -1.66 6.22 -10.62
N ARG A 65 -1.17 7.46 -10.75
CA ARG A 65 -1.31 8.23 -12.00
C ARG A 65 -0.67 7.52 -13.20
N ARG A 66 0.48 6.87 -13.00
CA ARG A 66 1.16 6.08 -14.05
C ARG A 66 0.51 4.72 -14.31
N ASN A 67 -0.17 4.14 -13.32
CA ASN A 67 -0.74 2.79 -13.37
C ASN A 67 -2.24 2.76 -12.99
N PRO A 68 -3.11 3.50 -13.69
CA PRO A 68 -4.50 3.72 -13.26
C PRO A 68 -5.34 2.44 -13.17
N ARG A 69 -4.97 1.40 -13.93
CA ARG A 69 -5.69 0.10 -13.96
C ARG A 69 -5.23 -0.90 -12.90
N ARG A 70 -4.27 -0.53 -12.04
CA ARG A 70 -3.74 -1.43 -11.00
C ARG A 70 -4.40 -1.12 -9.66
N PRO A 71 -5.31 -1.96 -9.16
CA PRO A 71 -6.04 -1.65 -7.94
C PRO A 71 -5.06 -1.61 -6.76
N VAL A 72 -5.18 -0.56 -5.96
CA VAL A 72 -4.40 -0.33 -4.76
C VAL A 72 -5.31 -0.20 -3.56
N VAL A 73 -5.04 -1.03 -2.56
CA VAL A 73 -5.69 -1.01 -1.26
C VAL A 73 -4.74 -0.36 -0.27
N LEU A 74 -5.18 0.68 0.41
CA LEU A 74 -4.46 1.32 1.50
C LEU A 74 -4.91 0.73 2.82
N VAL A 75 -3.98 0.15 3.58
CA VAL A 75 -4.19 -0.23 4.97
C VAL A 75 -3.58 0.87 5.82
N THR A 76 -4.38 1.48 6.67
CA THR A 76 -3.93 2.55 7.57
C THR A 76 -4.62 2.44 8.92
N ARG A 77 -4.25 3.29 9.87
CA ARG A 77 -4.87 3.30 11.20
C ARG A 77 -6.16 4.12 11.19
N LEU A 78 -7.21 3.62 11.86
CA LEU A 78 -8.41 4.42 12.18
C LEU A 78 -8.06 5.59 13.10
N ASP A 79 -7.79 6.73 12.48
CA ASP A 79 -7.42 7.97 13.17
C ASP A 79 -7.93 9.21 12.40
N PRO A 80 -8.44 10.24 13.11
CA PRO A 80 -8.88 11.49 12.48
C PRO A 80 -7.83 12.21 11.63
N GLU A 81 -6.55 12.12 11.98
CA GLU A 81 -5.48 12.74 11.19
C GLU A 81 -5.30 12.03 9.85
N ASN A 82 -5.30 10.69 9.85
CA ASN A 82 -5.28 9.90 8.62
C ASN A 82 -6.51 10.19 7.75
N ALA A 83 -7.70 10.27 8.35
CA ALA A 83 -8.93 10.61 7.63
C ALA A 83 -8.83 11.96 6.89
N ARG A 84 -8.19 12.97 7.50
CA ARG A 84 -7.95 14.27 6.85
C ARG A 84 -6.96 14.17 5.69
N SER A 85 -5.96 13.30 5.78
CA SER A 85 -4.95 13.09 4.74
C SER A 85 -5.45 12.25 3.56
N LEU A 86 -6.49 11.44 3.73
CA LEU A 86 -7.02 10.56 2.67
C LEU A 86 -7.50 11.31 1.41
N LYS A 87 -7.94 12.57 1.55
CA LYS A 87 -8.39 13.39 0.42
C LYS A 87 -7.33 13.54 -0.68
N ASP A 88 -6.06 13.38 -0.33
CA ASP A 88 -4.90 13.55 -1.21
C ASP A 88 -4.35 12.20 -1.73
N VAL A 89 -5.01 11.08 -1.41
CA VAL A 89 -4.55 9.72 -1.73
C VAL A 89 -5.45 9.06 -2.77
N LEU A 90 -4.86 8.61 -3.88
CA LEU A 90 -5.58 7.99 -5.00
C LEU A 90 -5.58 6.46 -4.91
N VAL A 91 -6.49 5.88 -4.12
CA VAL A 91 -6.61 4.43 -3.94
C VAL A 91 -8.04 3.93 -4.16
N GLU A 92 -8.18 2.66 -4.48
CA GLU A 92 -9.46 2.01 -4.71
C GLU A 92 -10.21 1.73 -3.41
N GLU A 93 -9.48 1.36 -2.35
CA GLU A 93 -10.07 0.99 -1.08
C GLU A 93 -9.16 1.36 0.09
N VAL A 94 -9.78 1.71 1.23
CA VAL A 94 -9.11 2.02 2.49
C VAL A 94 -9.61 1.06 3.57
N VAL A 95 -8.67 0.37 4.20
CA VAL A 95 -8.90 -0.55 5.32
C VAL A 95 -8.28 0.07 6.58
N TRP A 96 -9.02 0.00 7.69
CA TRP A 96 -8.68 0.62 8.97
C TRP A 96 -8.54 -0.40 10.10
#